data_AF-A0A954UIP0-F1
#
_entry.id   AF-A0A954UIP0-F1
#
_cell.length_a   1.000
_cell.length_b   1.000
_cell.length_c   1.000
_cell.angle_alpha   90.00
_cell.angle_beta   90.00
_cell.angle_gamma   90.00
#
_symmetry.space_group_name_H-M   'P 1'
#
loop_
_entity.id
_entity.type
_entity.pdbx_description
1 polymer ?
#
loop_
_entity_poly.entity_id
_entity_poly.type
_entity_poly.pdbx_seq_one_letter_code
_entity_poly.pdbx_strand_id
1 'polypeptide(L)'
;MTDNYRLPGHYRESSPMDEAARVVGLRGLLLEYFGVDYDGDEAESPSTEEESGEDEVDRPETASRSNEPSEKPKRKAATSRSLSDAEKRRGRRIALKIIDTCTAPEFIETRLPSMLGSDLAIASVLLVSGHAESWLTAEDFVDFTYRLWSVLFFDDEADNDAKGATVGALERRFSNCTDPIRFAEDMRSPRLAAALATWSFSCPSNVERPEVARFRLATRLAVARMPWLWCLDDLTGVEKELFAIADRTAWLGVMTEQRHRDLAESWNTMLKEGLALSRLESVLLRQDLAALRATVKQDQVEAGSLLWQGPKLGFCVLGAAASRSRTNAAAVPVYSLRKTNRDLRIAPSYLLPFEALLSHAAQSSPEQLRADDAEALAIFMAAIRST
;
A
#
# COMPACT_ATOMS: atom_id res chain seq x y z
N MET A 1 -14.25 -13.35 -14.70
CA MET A 1 -13.40 -12.18 -15.04
C MET A 1 -12.20 -12.00 -14.10
N THR A 2 -12.21 -12.48 -12.85
CA THR A 2 -11.07 -12.34 -11.93
C THR A 2 -9.89 -13.29 -12.20
N ASP A 3 -10.11 -14.38 -12.94
CA ASP A 3 -9.04 -15.38 -13.18
C ASP A 3 -7.94 -14.88 -14.13
N ASN A 4 -8.21 -13.84 -14.92
CA ASN A 4 -7.23 -13.26 -15.84
C ASN A 4 -6.25 -12.27 -15.17
N TYR A 5 -6.40 -11.99 -13.88
CA TYR A 5 -5.59 -10.99 -13.15
C TYR A 5 -4.74 -11.60 -12.05
N ARG A 6 -4.49 -12.92 -12.12
CA ARG A 6 -3.70 -13.64 -11.12
C ARG A 6 -2.22 -13.45 -11.35
N LEU A 7 -1.50 -12.91 -10.36
CA LEU A 7 -0.04 -12.91 -10.42
C LEU A 7 0.47 -14.34 -10.58
N PRO A 8 1.42 -14.59 -11.50
CA PRO A 8 2.14 -15.84 -11.53
C PRO A 8 2.84 -16.00 -10.16
N GLY A 9 2.99 -17.23 -9.68
CA GLY A 9 3.64 -17.50 -8.38
C GLY A 9 5.10 -17.91 -8.57
N HIS A 10 5.82 -17.29 -9.51
CA HIS A 10 7.12 -17.74 -9.98
C HIS A 10 8.25 -17.20 -9.09
N TYR A 11 8.64 -17.98 -8.10
CA TYR A 11 9.77 -17.66 -7.24
C TYR A 11 11.10 -17.68 -8.00
N ARG A 12 11.93 -16.64 -7.80
CA ARG A 12 13.36 -16.65 -8.08
C ARG A 12 14.12 -16.61 -6.77
N GLU A 13 15.05 -17.54 -6.62
CA GLU A 13 15.92 -17.64 -5.45
C GLU A 13 16.80 -16.39 -5.34
N SER A 14 16.53 -15.53 -4.35
CA SER A 14 17.35 -14.35 -4.03
C SER A 14 18.09 -14.55 -2.72
N SER A 15 19.39 -14.22 -2.71
CA SER A 15 20.19 -14.25 -1.49
C SER A 15 19.84 -13.04 -0.62
N PRO A 16 19.69 -13.19 0.72
CA PRO A 16 19.38 -12.09 1.61
C PRO A 16 20.46 -11.00 1.54
N MET A 17 20.06 -9.77 1.21
CA MET A 17 20.96 -8.62 1.13
C MET A 17 21.37 -8.08 2.51
N ASP A 18 22.65 -7.77 2.68
CA ASP A 18 23.18 -7.02 3.84
C ASP A 18 22.64 -5.57 3.83
N GLU A 19 22.59 -4.91 4.98
CA GLU A 19 22.03 -3.56 5.18
C GLU A 19 22.66 -2.52 4.25
N ALA A 20 23.98 -2.58 4.05
CA ALA A 20 24.68 -1.71 3.10
C ALA A 20 24.23 -1.95 1.65
N ALA A 21 24.03 -3.21 1.27
CA ALA A 21 23.53 -3.58 -0.05
C ALA A 21 22.08 -3.13 -0.26
N ARG A 22 21.26 -3.11 0.80
CA ARG A 22 19.87 -2.58 0.74
C ARG A 22 19.82 -1.08 0.50
N VAL A 23 20.63 -0.29 1.21
CA VAL A 23 20.68 1.18 1.01
C VAL A 23 21.17 1.52 -0.40
N VAL A 24 22.17 0.79 -0.90
CA VAL A 24 22.61 0.90 -2.30
C VAL A 24 21.50 0.47 -3.27
N GLY A 25 20.77 -0.60 -2.94
CA GLY A 25 19.64 -1.10 -3.72
C GLY A 25 18.46 -0.14 -3.81
N LEU A 26 18.07 0.51 -2.70
CA LEU A 26 17.02 1.53 -2.69
C LEU A 26 17.43 2.77 -3.49
N ARG A 27 18.68 3.22 -3.33
CA ARG A 27 19.21 4.32 -4.15
C ARG A 27 19.21 3.96 -5.64
N GLY A 28 19.65 2.75 -5.98
CA GLY A 28 19.60 2.22 -7.34
C GLY A 28 18.17 2.20 -7.90
N LEU A 29 17.20 1.71 -7.12
CA LEU A 29 15.78 1.73 -7.50
C LEU A 29 15.27 3.14 -7.77
N LEU A 30 15.60 4.09 -6.89
CA LEU A 30 15.16 5.47 -7.07
C LEU A 30 15.81 6.11 -8.30
N LEU A 31 17.10 5.86 -8.55
CA LEU A 31 17.80 6.34 -9.74
C LEU A 31 17.18 5.75 -11.02
N GLU A 32 16.91 4.45 -11.03
CA GLU A 32 16.19 3.75 -12.10
C GLU A 32 14.80 4.37 -12.34
N TYR A 33 14.10 4.78 -11.27
CA TYR A 33 12.78 5.42 -11.37
C TYR A 33 12.87 6.83 -11.97
N PHE A 34 13.99 7.53 -11.80
CA PHE A 34 14.29 8.79 -12.48
C PHE A 34 14.88 8.63 -13.89
N GLY A 35 14.99 7.39 -14.39
CA GLY A 35 15.58 7.09 -15.70
C GLY A 35 17.10 7.30 -15.74
N VAL A 36 17.76 7.21 -14.59
CA VAL A 36 19.22 7.21 -14.49
C VAL A 36 19.65 5.75 -14.44
N ASP A 37 20.27 5.27 -15.52
CA ASP A 37 20.89 3.95 -15.57
C ASP A 37 21.99 3.89 -14.51
N TYR A 38 21.75 3.10 -13.47
CA TYR A 38 22.73 2.83 -12.43
C TYR A 38 23.53 1.61 -12.85
N ASP A 39 24.63 1.83 -13.57
CA ASP A 39 25.66 0.82 -13.85
C ASP A 39 26.42 0.51 -12.55
N GLY A 40 25.74 -0.16 -11.63
CA GLY A 40 26.32 -0.62 -10.38
C GLY A 40 27.16 -1.87 -10.58
N ASP A 41 28.27 -1.76 -11.32
CA ASP A 41 29.35 -2.76 -11.36
C ASP A 41 30.67 -2.14 -11.88
N GLU A 42 31.20 -1.18 -11.13
CA GLU A 42 32.65 -1.05 -10.96
C GLU A 42 32.93 -0.97 -9.45
N ALA A 43 32.86 -2.12 -8.79
CA ALA A 43 33.72 -2.33 -7.65
C ALA A 43 35.16 -2.29 -8.20
N GLU A 44 35.79 -1.11 -8.17
CA GLU A 44 37.23 -0.94 -8.32
C GLU A 44 37.91 -1.95 -7.39
N SER A 45 38.29 -3.10 -7.97
CA SER A 45 39.39 -3.87 -7.43
C SER A 45 40.59 -2.94 -7.52
N PRO A 46 41.37 -2.74 -6.45
CA PRO A 46 42.56 -1.90 -6.55
C PRO A 46 43.45 -2.52 -7.63
N SER A 47 43.55 -1.85 -8.77
CA SER A 47 44.54 -2.16 -9.78
C SER A 47 45.88 -1.96 -9.11
N THR A 48 46.60 -3.04 -8.91
CA THR A 48 48.03 -3.00 -8.63
C THR A 48 48.70 -2.34 -9.83
N GLU A 49 48.99 -1.05 -9.70
CA GLU A 49 49.97 -0.36 -10.53
C GLU A 49 51.33 -1.01 -10.24
N GLU A 50 51.72 -2.01 -11.03
CA GLU A 50 53.12 -2.40 -11.16
C GLU A 50 53.74 -1.58 -12.29
N GLU A 51 54.26 -0.41 -11.90
CA GLU A 51 55.27 0.31 -12.66
C GLU A 51 56.59 0.20 -11.87
N SER A 52 57.46 -0.74 -12.25
CA SER A 52 58.90 -0.59 -12.08
C SER A 52 59.63 -1.62 -12.91
N GLY A 53 60.43 -1.14 -13.86
CA GLY A 53 61.38 -1.95 -14.60
C GLY A 53 62.56 -2.43 -13.75
N GLU A 54 63.23 -3.42 -14.35
CA GLU A 54 64.66 -3.73 -14.27
C GLU A 54 65.25 -4.06 -12.88
N ASP A 55 65.46 -5.35 -12.58
CA ASP A 55 66.81 -5.92 -12.68
C ASP A 55 66.84 -7.44 -12.42
N GLU A 56 67.69 -8.09 -13.21
CA GLU A 56 67.98 -9.51 -13.32
C GLU A 56 68.98 -9.95 -12.25
N VAL A 57 68.62 -10.80 -11.28
CA VAL A 57 69.59 -11.68 -10.60
C VAL A 57 68.96 -12.91 -9.91
N ASP A 58 69.81 -13.93 -9.86
CA ASP A 58 69.65 -15.38 -9.70
C ASP A 58 68.92 -15.91 -8.42
N ARG A 59 68.27 -17.07 -8.60
CA ARG A 59 67.57 -17.85 -7.56
C ARG A 59 68.54 -18.39 -6.49
N PRO A 60 68.01 -18.76 -5.30
CA PRO A 60 67.97 -20.19 -5.02
C PRO A 60 66.66 -20.70 -4.40
N GLU A 61 66.49 -22.00 -4.52
CA GLU A 61 65.29 -22.80 -4.26
C GLU A 61 64.89 -22.96 -2.79
N THR A 62 63.58 -22.93 -2.57
CA THR A 62 62.77 -23.79 -1.67
C THR A 62 63.17 -23.98 -0.20
N ALA A 63 62.27 -23.57 0.71
CA ALA A 63 61.81 -24.42 1.82
C ALA A 63 60.53 -23.89 2.49
N SER A 64 59.57 -24.81 2.63
CA SER A 64 58.61 -24.92 3.74
C SER A 64 57.41 -23.96 3.81
N ARG A 65 56.31 -24.44 3.21
CA ARG A 65 54.93 -24.15 3.59
C ARG A 65 54.69 -24.50 5.07
N SER A 66 54.49 -23.49 5.92
CA SER A 66 53.76 -23.65 7.18
C SER A 66 52.29 -23.25 6.94
N ASN A 67 51.43 -24.27 6.89
CA ASN A 67 49.98 -24.11 7.03
C ASN A 67 49.68 -23.66 8.47
N GLU A 68 49.59 -22.36 8.70
CA GLU A 68 48.85 -21.85 9.86
C GLU A 68 47.39 -21.63 9.45
N PRO A 69 46.42 -22.23 10.17
CA PRO A 69 45.01 -21.90 9.96
C PRO A 69 44.80 -20.48 10.48
N SER A 70 44.75 -19.51 9.57
CA SER A 70 44.26 -18.17 9.89
C SER A 70 42.82 -18.29 10.41
N GLU A 71 42.68 -18.16 11.73
CA GLU A 71 41.39 -17.97 12.37
C GLU A 71 40.79 -16.69 11.80
N LYS A 72 39.89 -16.84 10.83
CA LYS A 72 39.09 -15.73 10.31
C LYS A 72 38.39 -15.07 11.49
N PRO A 73 38.63 -13.77 11.77
CA PRO A 73 37.98 -13.11 12.88
C PRO A 73 36.47 -13.18 12.64
N LYS A 74 35.76 -13.82 13.57
CA LYS A 74 34.29 -13.85 13.61
C LYS A 74 33.81 -12.40 13.55
N ARG A 75 33.36 -11.96 12.37
CA ARG A 75 32.66 -10.70 12.16
C ARG A 75 31.50 -10.67 13.14
N LYS A 76 31.65 -9.90 14.21
CA LYS A 76 30.57 -9.61 15.15
C LYS A 76 29.43 -9.05 14.30
N ALA A 77 28.29 -9.73 14.32
CA ALA A 77 27.08 -9.29 13.65
C ALA A 77 26.86 -7.81 13.99
N ALA A 78 26.80 -6.96 12.96
CA ALA A 78 26.54 -5.55 13.11
C ALA A 78 25.22 -5.42 13.87
N THR A 79 25.32 -5.04 15.15
CA THR A 79 24.16 -4.61 15.94
C THR A 79 23.51 -3.47 15.19
N SER A 80 22.25 -3.65 14.78
CA SER A 80 21.51 -2.68 13.99
C SER A 80 21.66 -1.29 14.63
N ARG A 81 22.12 -0.35 13.83
CA ARG A 81 22.40 1.00 14.30
C ARG A 81 21.05 1.66 14.55
N SER A 82 20.66 1.81 15.81
CA SER A 82 19.45 2.55 16.16
C SER A 82 19.58 3.99 15.66
N LEU A 83 18.69 4.39 14.75
CA LEU A 83 18.71 5.73 14.16
C LEU A 83 18.48 6.81 15.21
N SER A 84 19.19 7.93 15.05
CA SER A 84 19.02 9.10 15.90
C SER A 84 17.67 9.78 15.67
N ASP A 85 17.15 10.46 16.69
CA ASP A 85 15.92 11.25 16.57
C ASP A 85 16.01 12.34 15.48
N ALA A 86 17.22 12.87 15.24
CA ALA A 86 17.45 13.88 14.20
C ALA A 86 17.23 13.30 12.80
N GLU A 87 17.66 12.06 12.55
CA GLU A 87 17.46 11.35 11.28
C GLU A 87 15.99 11.04 11.06
N LYS A 88 15.27 10.53 12.09
CA LYS A 88 13.83 10.30 12.03
C LYS A 88 13.05 11.59 11.70
N ARG A 89 13.37 12.70 12.38
CA ARG A 89 12.78 14.02 12.08
C ARG A 89 13.09 14.51 10.67
N ARG A 90 14.28 14.18 10.13
CA ARG A 90 14.64 14.51 8.75
C ARG A 90 13.82 13.68 7.76
N GLY A 91 13.77 12.36 7.95
CA GLY A 91 12.97 11.43 7.12
C GLY A 91 11.50 11.84 7.08
N ARG A 92 10.91 12.09 8.25
CA ARG A 92 9.53 12.59 8.37
C ARG A 92 9.29 13.89 7.60
N ARG A 93 10.20 14.87 7.68
CA ARG A 93 10.08 16.13 6.93
C ARG A 93 10.17 15.94 5.42
N ILE A 94 11.01 15.01 4.96
CA ILE A 94 11.12 14.71 3.52
C ILE A 94 9.84 14.03 3.04
N ALA A 95 9.37 13.00 3.74
CA ALA A 95 8.11 12.32 3.41
C ALA A 95 6.93 13.30 3.38
N LEU A 96 6.82 14.18 4.36
CA LEU A 96 5.77 15.21 4.40
C LEU A 96 5.84 16.14 3.17
N LYS A 97 7.03 16.61 2.77
CA LYS A 97 7.18 17.45 1.58
C LYS A 97 6.75 16.75 0.30
N ILE A 98 7.09 15.46 0.17
CA ILE A 98 6.68 14.64 -0.98
C ILE A 98 5.15 14.54 -1.01
N ILE A 99 4.52 14.21 0.12
CA ILE A 99 3.06 14.11 0.22
C ILE A 99 2.40 15.45 -0.08
N ASP A 100 2.90 16.55 0.46
CA ASP A 100 2.36 17.89 0.21
C ASP A 100 2.44 18.26 -1.27
N THR A 101 3.52 17.87 -1.93
CA THR A 101 3.67 18.05 -3.39
C THR A 101 2.67 17.18 -4.15
N CYS A 102 2.61 15.88 -3.84
CA CYS A 102 1.71 14.92 -4.50
C CYS A 102 0.22 15.13 -4.18
N THR A 103 -0.11 15.95 -3.18
CA THR A 103 -1.49 16.33 -2.82
C THR A 103 -1.86 17.74 -3.24
N ALA A 104 -0.93 18.52 -3.82
CA ALA A 104 -1.24 19.83 -4.35
C ALA A 104 -2.16 19.71 -5.58
N PRO A 105 -3.29 20.43 -5.65
CA PRO A 105 -4.22 20.34 -6.79
C PRO A 105 -3.52 20.59 -8.13
N GLU A 106 -2.71 21.65 -8.19
CA GLU A 106 -1.97 22.03 -9.40
C GLU A 106 -0.99 20.92 -9.84
N PHE A 107 -0.36 20.21 -8.90
CA PHE A 107 0.50 19.07 -9.22
C PHE A 107 -0.30 17.93 -9.83
N ILE A 108 -1.40 17.51 -9.21
CA ILE A 108 -2.21 16.37 -9.69
C ILE A 108 -2.85 16.69 -11.05
N GLU A 109 -3.33 17.92 -11.25
CA GLU A 109 -4.08 18.33 -12.44
C GLU A 109 -3.18 18.53 -13.67
N THR A 110 -1.99 19.12 -13.49
CA THR A 110 -1.13 19.53 -14.60
C THR A 110 -0.04 18.51 -14.96
N ARG A 111 0.40 17.67 -14.01
CA ARG A 111 1.51 16.73 -14.22
C ARG A 111 1.15 15.68 -15.27
N LEU A 112 2.03 15.41 -16.24
CA LEU A 112 1.78 14.38 -17.26
C LEU A 112 1.44 13.03 -16.61
N PRO A 113 0.46 12.25 -17.14
CA PRO A 113 0.00 11.03 -16.48
C PRO A 113 1.12 10.01 -16.21
N SER A 114 2.04 9.80 -17.15
CA SER A 114 3.20 8.91 -16.98
C SER A 114 4.17 9.37 -15.89
N MET A 115 4.41 10.68 -15.80
CA MET A 115 5.22 11.26 -14.74
C MET A 115 4.52 11.15 -13.39
N LEU A 116 3.22 11.44 -13.33
CA LEU A 116 2.42 11.31 -12.11
C LEU A 116 2.44 9.86 -11.60
N GLY A 117 2.31 8.87 -12.49
CA GLY A 117 2.44 7.46 -12.12
C GLY A 117 3.81 7.13 -11.53
N SER A 118 4.89 7.68 -12.10
CA SER A 118 6.24 7.51 -11.56
C SER A 118 6.42 8.20 -10.19
N ASP A 119 5.92 9.42 -10.04
CA ASP A 119 5.96 10.18 -8.79
C ASP A 119 5.22 9.43 -7.66
N LEU A 120 4.07 8.83 -7.97
CA LEU A 120 3.30 8.01 -7.02
C LEU A 120 4.01 6.70 -6.67
N ALA A 121 4.67 6.05 -7.63
CA ALA A 121 5.47 4.86 -7.36
C ALA A 121 6.64 5.19 -6.41
N ILE A 122 7.35 6.28 -6.66
CA ILE A 122 8.44 6.78 -5.80
C ILE A 122 7.91 7.07 -4.38
N ALA A 123 6.81 7.81 -4.26
CA ALA A 123 6.22 8.14 -2.96
C ALA A 123 5.85 6.87 -2.18
N SER A 124 5.27 5.87 -2.86
CA SER A 124 4.90 4.58 -2.27
C SER A 124 6.12 3.85 -1.72
N VAL A 125 7.16 3.67 -2.53
CA VAL A 125 8.39 2.97 -2.13
C VAL A 125 9.10 3.69 -0.98
N LEU A 126 9.17 5.02 -1.03
CA LEU A 126 9.80 5.81 0.04
C LEU A 126 9.05 5.73 1.37
N LEU A 127 7.71 5.69 1.35
CA LEU A 127 6.93 5.53 2.58
C LEU A 127 7.08 4.13 3.16
N VAL A 128 7.07 3.10 2.32
CA VAL A 128 7.30 1.70 2.75
C VAL A 128 8.70 1.53 3.34
N SER A 129 9.75 1.95 2.63
CA SER A 129 11.14 1.90 3.13
C SER A 129 11.29 2.74 4.38
N GLY A 130 10.75 3.97 4.40
CA GLY A 130 10.81 4.84 5.56
C GLY A 130 10.20 4.19 6.81
N HIS A 131 9.11 3.43 6.66
CA HIS A 131 8.54 2.67 7.76
C HIS A 131 9.39 1.43 8.13
N ALA A 132 9.77 0.62 7.15
CA ALA A 132 10.55 -0.61 7.37
C ALA A 132 11.91 -0.32 8.04
N GLU A 133 12.55 0.79 7.69
CA GLU A 133 13.83 1.25 8.25
C GLU A 133 13.65 2.11 9.51
N SER A 134 12.42 2.24 10.03
CA SER A 134 12.11 3.03 11.24
C SER A 134 12.47 4.52 11.15
N TRP A 135 12.51 5.09 9.93
CA TRP A 135 12.57 6.54 9.70
C TRP A 135 11.23 7.20 10.01
N LEU A 136 10.16 6.46 9.78
CA LEU A 136 8.77 6.81 10.05
C LEU A 136 8.22 5.88 11.14
N THR A 137 7.52 6.47 12.10
CA THR A 137 6.73 5.69 13.05
C THR A 137 5.54 5.06 12.34
N ALA A 138 4.89 4.08 12.98
CA ALA A 138 3.65 3.51 12.46
C ALA A 138 2.53 4.55 12.34
N GLU A 139 2.43 5.47 13.29
CA GLU A 139 1.49 6.59 13.26
C GLU A 139 1.77 7.52 12.08
N ASP A 140 3.05 7.88 11.85
CA ASP A 140 3.45 8.71 10.72
C ASP A 140 3.08 8.04 9.39
N PHE A 141 3.37 6.74 9.24
CA PHE A 141 3.05 5.99 8.03
C PHE A 141 1.55 5.99 7.72
N VAL A 142 0.72 5.74 8.73
CA VAL A 142 -0.74 5.72 8.60
C VAL A 142 -1.28 7.12 8.30
N ASP A 143 -0.83 8.16 9.00
CA ASP A 143 -1.23 9.56 8.76
C ASP A 143 -0.88 10.01 7.35
N PHE A 144 0.35 9.72 6.91
CA PHE A 144 0.84 10.01 5.56
C PHE A 144 0.08 9.25 4.49
N THR A 145 -0.26 7.99 4.74
CA THR A 145 -1.12 7.21 3.86
C THR A 145 -2.46 7.90 3.65
N TYR A 146 -3.18 8.24 4.73
CA TYR A 146 -4.48 8.89 4.57
C TYR A 146 -4.39 10.28 3.97
N ARG A 147 -3.35 11.06 4.29
CA ARG A 147 -3.16 12.39 3.70
C ARG A 147 -3.04 12.32 2.18
N LEU A 148 -2.30 11.35 1.65
CA LEU A 148 -2.18 11.16 0.21
C LEU A 148 -3.42 10.49 -0.39
N TRP A 149 -3.83 9.37 0.18
CA TRP A 149 -4.87 8.51 -0.39
C TRP A 149 -6.26 9.15 -0.38
N SER A 150 -6.58 9.93 0.65
CA SER A 150 -7.83 10.69 0.70
C SER A 150 -7.97 11.61 -0.51
N VAL A 151 -6.91 12.34 -0.87
CA VAL A 151 -6.91 13.22 -2.04
C VAL A 151 -6.96 12.43 -3.34
N LEU A 152 -6.11 11.40 -3.49
CA LEU A 152 -6.01 10.67 -4.75
C LEU A 152 -7.26 9.84 -5.08
N PHE A 153 -7.85 9.16 -4.09
CA PHE A 153 -8.86 8.11 -4.31
C PHE A 153 -10.24 8.39 -3.73
N PHE A 154 -10.38 9.22 -2.69
CA PHE A 154 -11.65 9.29 -1.93
C PHE A 154 -12.33 10.67 -1.94
N ASP A 155 -11.54 11.70 -2.23
CA ASP A 155 -11.80 13.14 -2.26
C ASP A 155 -12.59 13.76 -1.10
N ASP A 156 -12.30 15.04 -0.90
CA ASP A 156 -12.64 15.85 0.25
C ASP A 156 -13.30 17.19 -0.12
N GLU A 157 -13.41 17.49 -1.41
CA GLU A 157 -13.76 18.81 -1.97
C GLU A 157 -14.82 18.76 -3.10
N ALA A 158 -15.19 17.59 -3.63
CA ALA A 158 -16.20 17.47 -4.68
C ALA A 158 -17.64 17.68 -4.15
N ASP A 159 -18.10 18.93 -4.30
CA ASP A 159 -19.50 19.41 -4.30
C ASP A 159 -20.41 18.93 -3.17
N ASN A 160 -20.74 19.84 -2.25
CA ASN A 160 -21.79 19.66 -1.24
C ASN A 160 -23.19 19.32 -1.84
N ASP A 161 -23.36 19.49 -3.15
CA ASP A 161 -24.61 19.33 -3.89
C ASP A 161 -24.68 18.09 -4.81
N ALA A 162 -23.57 17.36 -5.01
CA ALA A 162 -23.59 16.15 -5.83
C ALA A 162 -24.21 14.97 -5.06
N LYS A 163 -25.34 14.45 -5.54
CA LYS A 163 -26.04 13.25 -4.99
C LYS A 163 -25.30 11.93 -5.29
N GLY A 164 -24.00 11.97 -5.62
CA GLY A 164 -23.22 10.84 -6.13
C GLY A 164 -22.18 10.29 -5.15
N ALA A 165 -21.54 9.20 -5.55
CA ALA A 165 -20.35 8.68 -4.87
C ALA A 165 -19.23 9.72 -4.94
N THR A 166 -18.46 9.85 -3.87
CA THR A 166 -17.32 10.78 -3.85
C THR A 166 -16.14 10.20 -4.61
N VAL A 167 -15.63 11.00 -5.53
CA VAL A 167 -14.63 10.61 -6.53
C VAL A 167 -13.29 11.27 -6.23
N GLY A 168 -12.23 10.48 -6.12
CA GLY A 168 -10.84 10.95 -5.91
C GLY A 168 -10.34 11.92 -6.99
N ALA A 169 -9.26 12.65 -6.72
CA ALA A 169 -8.64 13.53 -7.71
C ALA A 169 -8.21 12.78 -8.99
N LEU A 170 -7.71 11.55 -8.85
CA LEU A 170 -7.34 10.71 -10.01
C LEU A 170 -8.56 10.29 -10.82
N GLU A 171 -9.65 9.93 -10.15
CA GLU A 171 -10.91 9.56 -10.81
C GLU A 171 -11.52 10.76 -11.53
N ARG A 172 -11.57 11.94 -10.89
CA ARG A 172 -12.01 13.18 -11.55
C ARG A 172 -11.18 13.50 -12.78
N ARG A 173 -9.85 13.41 -12.68
CA ARG A 173 -8.96 13.68 -13.81
C ARG A 173 -9.17 12.70 -14.95
N PHE A 174 -9.31 11.42 -14.63
CA PHE A 174 -9.65 10.38 -15.61
C PHE A 174 -11.00 10.66 -16.29
N SER A 175 -12.04 11.01 -15.53
CA SER A 175 -13.38 11.28 -16.07
C SER A 175 -13.46 12.58 -16.89
N ASN A 176 -12.64 13.58 -16.57
CA ASN A 176 -12.70 14.90 -17.21
C ASN A 176 -11.68 15.08 -18.35
N CYS A 177 -10.76 14.14 -18.56
CA CYS A 177 -9.80 14.24 -19.66
C CYS A 177 -10.43 13.91 -21.02
N THR A 178 -9.87 14.48 -22.09
CA THR A 178 -10.37 14.30 -23.46
C THR A 178 -10.28 12.85 -23.94
N ASP A 179 -9.28 12.12 -23.46
CA ASP A 179 -9.02 10.72 -23.82
C ASP A 179 -8.72 9.89 -22.56
N PRO A 180 -9.77 9.35 -21.90
CA PRO A 180 -9.62 8.54 -20.70
C PRO A 180 -8.81 7.26 -20.91
N ILE A 181 -8.93 6.65 -22.09
CA ILE A 181 -8.21 5.40 -22.40
C ILE A 181 -6.72 5.70 -22.43
N ARG A 182 -6.30 6.73 -23.16
CA ARG A 182 -4.89 7.13 -23.21
C ARG A 182 -4.38 7.60 -21.86
N PHE A 183 -5.17 8.33 -21.08
CA PHE A 183 -4.79 8.72 -19.73
C PHE A 183 -4.48 7.49 -18.85
N ALA A 184 -5.37 6.48 -18.90
CA ALA A 184 -5.15 5.24 -18.18
C ALA A 184 -3.90 4.52 -18.70
N GLU A 185 -3.72 4.38 -20.01
CA GLU A 185 -2.54 3.75 -20.61
C GLU A 185 -1.24 4.44 -20.20
N ASP A 186 -1.19 5.78 -20.22
CA ASP A 186 0.00 6.55 -19.87
C ASP A 186 0.36 6.42 -18.37
N MET A 187 -0.62 6.27 -17.48
CA MET A 187 -0.38 6.06 -16.05
C MET A 187 -0.08 4.60 -15.70
N ARG A 188 -0.67 3.66 -16.44
CA ARG A 188 -0.70 2.24 -16.12
C ARG A 188 0.68 1.63 -16.37
N SER A 189 1.37 1.24 -15.30
CA SER A 189 2.68 0.59 -15.39
C SER A 189 2.82 -0.52 -14.34
N PRO A 190 3.54 -1.62 -14.66
CA PRO A 190 3.86 -2.66 -13.68
C PRO A 190 4.49 -2.12 -12.40
N ARG A 191 5.38 -1.13 -12.56
CA ARG A 191 6.07 -0.42 -11.48
C ARG A 191 5.11 0.25 -10.51
N LEU A 192 4.18 1.07 -11.00
CA LEU A 192 3.21 1.75 -10.15
C LEU A 192 2.30 0.76 -9.43
N ALA A 193 1.79 -0.23 -10.16
CA ALA A 193 0.91 -1.26 -9.62
C ALA A 193 1.59 -2.04 -8.48
N ALA A 194 2.83 -2.48 -8.70
CA ALA A 194 3.66 -3.14 -7.69
C ALA A 194 3.89 -2.25 -6.46
N ALA A 195 4.28 -1.00 -6.66
CA ALA A 195 4.57 -0.07 -5.57
C ALA A 195 3.34 0.22 -4.68
N LEU A 196 2.17 0.44 -5.30
CA LEU A 196 0.91 0.63 -4.58
C LEU A 196 0.48 -0.63 -3.81
N ALA A 197 0.76 -1.82 -4.34
CA ALA A 197 0.48 -3.05 -3.62
C ALA A 197 1.44 -3.31 -2.46
N THR A 198 2.75 -3.08 -2.64
CA THR A 198 3.70 -3.13 -1.52
C THR A 198 3.23 -2.20 -0.40
N TRP A 199 2.81 -0.97 -0.74
CA TRP A 199 2.22 -0.04 0.22
C TRP A 199 0.99 -0.66 0.89
N SER A 200 0.06 -1.19 0.12
CA SER A 200 -1.19 -1.79 0.61
C SER A 200 -0.99 -2.99 1.54
N PHE A 201 0.16 -3.66 1.47
CA PHE A 201 0.50 -4.79 2.33
C PHE A 201 1.40 -4.40 3.52
N SER A 202 1.92 -3.18 3.54
CA SER A 202 2.82 -2.67 4.57
C SER A 202 2.10 -2.06 5.77
N CYS A 203 0.91 -2.57 6.13
CA CYS A 203 0.17 -2.08 7.29
C CYS A 203 0.98 -2.34 8.58
N PRO A 204 1.27 -1.33 9.41
CA PRO A 204 2.01 -1.53 10.65
C PRO A 204 1.27 -2.43 11.64
N SER A 205 2.00 -3.26 12.39
CA SER A 205 1.42 -4.19 13.37
C SER A 205 1.12 -3.56 14.73
N ASN A 206 1.64 -2.36 15.01
CA ASN A 206 1.57 -1.69 16.30
C ASN A 206 0.62 -0.47 16.30
N VAL A 207 -0.43 -0.51 15.48
CA VAL A 207 -1.49 0.51 15.46
C VAL A 207 -2.79 -0.06 15.99
N GLU A 208 -3.68 0.80 16.47
CA GLU A 208 -4.96 0.37 17.03
C GLU A 208 -5.83 -0.32 15.96
N ARG A 209 -6.59 -1.34 16.37
CA ARG A 209 -7.45 -2.13 15.47
C ARG A 209 -8.34 -1.28 14.55
N PRO A 210 -9.00 -0.20 15.00
CA PRO A 210 -9.75 0.67 14.09
C PRO A 210 -8.91 1.30 12.96
N GLU A 211 -7.67 1.68 13.21
CA GLU A 211 -6.79 2.22 12.17
C GLU A 211 -6.30 1.12 11.22
N VAL A 212 -6.01 -0.09 11.72
CA VAL A 212 -5.72 -1.26 10.85
C VAL A 212 -6.91 -1.53 9.91
N ALA A 213 -8.12 -1.57 10.46
CA ALA A 213 -9.35 -1.79 9.70
C ALA A 213 -9.56 -0.69 8.65
N ARG A 214 -9.33 0.57 9.03
CA ARG A 214 -9.45 1.72 8.12
C ARG A 214 -8.40 1.67 7.01
N PHE A 215 -7.18 1.24 7.32
CA PHE A 215 -6.10 1.13 6.35
C PHE A 215 -6.46 0.08 5.31
N ARG A 216 -6.87 -1.12 5.76
CA ARG A 216 -7.31 -2.19 4.87
C ARG A 216 -8.52 -1.78 4.03
N LEU A 217 -9.50 -1.09 4.62
CA LEU A 217 -10.64 -0.55 3.88
C LEU A 217 -10.18 0.42 2.78
N ALA A 218 -9.25 1.33 3.09
CA ALA A 218 -8.68 2.25 2.11
C ALA A 218 -8.02 1.50 0.94
N THR A 219 -7.19 0.50 1.22
CA THR A 219 -6.51 -0.29 0.16
C THR A 219 -7.48 -0.94 -0.81
N ARG A 220 -8.53 -1.59 -0.30
CA ARG A 220 -9.53 -2.23 -1.17
C ARG A 220 -10.39 -1.21 -1.91
N LEU A 221 -10.69 -0.07 -1.31
CA LEU A 221 -11.46 0.97 -1.99
C LEU A 221 -10.65 1.69 -3.07
N ALA A 222 -9.34 1.88 -2.89
CA ALA A 222 -8.50 2.41 -3.96
C ALA A 222 -8.51 1.50 -5.20
N VAL A 223 -8.49 0.17 -4.97
CA VAL A 223 -8.70 -0.82 -6.04
C VAL A 223 -10.09 -0.72 -6.65
N ALA A 224 -11.13 -0.62 -5.80
CA ALA A 224 -12.53 -0.52 -6.23
C ALA A 224 -12.79 0.68 -7.14
N ARG A 225 -12.16 1.82 -6.84
CA ARG A 225 -12.31 3.10 -7.55
C ARG A 225 -11.54 3.12 -8.85
N MET A 226 -10.31 2.62 -8.85
CA MET A 226 -9.42 2.71 -10.01
C MET A 226 -8.91 1.33 -10.46
N PRO A 227 -9.77 0.36 -10.85
CA PRO A 227 -9.32 -0.99 -11.16
C PRO A 227 -8.23 -1.06 -12.23
N TRP A 228 -8.24 -0.12 -13.19
CA TRP A 228 -7.28 -0.05 -14.29
C TRP A 228 -5.84 0.24 -13.83
N LEU A 229 -5.63 0.79 -12.62
CA LEU A 229 -4.31 0.96 -12.03
C LEU A 229 -3.68 -0.34 -11.55
N TRP A 230 -4.52 -1.34 -11.26
CA TRP A 230 -4.11 -2.58 -10.62
C TRP A 230 -4.23 -3.78 -11.57
N CYS A 231 -5.29 -3.82 -12.37
CA CYS A 231 -5.56 -4.90 -13.32
C CYS A 231 -4.76 -4.70 -14.62
N LEU A 232 -3.50 -5.12 -14.62
CA LEU A 232 -2.59 -5.02 -15.76
C LEU A 232 -2.60 -6.28 -16.63
N ASP A 233 -2.27 -6.10 -17.91
CA ASP A 233 -2.06 -7.22 -18.83
C ASP A 233 -0.68 -7.88 -18.60
N ASP A 234 0.34 -7.08 -18.23
CA ASP A 234 1.69 -7.55 -17.92
C ASP A 234 1.85 -7.93 -16.43
N LEU A 235 1.23 -9.04 -16.03
CA LEU A 235 1.28 -9.53 -14.65
C LEU A 235 2.68 -10.04 -14.26
N THR A 236 3.44 -10.57 -15.21
CA THR A 236 4.84 -10.98 -14.99
C THR A 236 5.72 -9.78 -14.66
N GLY A 237 5.51 -8.65 -15.35
CA GLY A 237 6.17 -7.39 -15.02
C GLY A 237 5.79 -6.90 -13.62
N VAL A 238 4.51 -6.99 -13.23
CA VAL A 238 4.06 -6.57 -11.89
C VAL A 238 4.72 -7.42 -10.82
N GLU A 239 4.73 -8.74 -11.02
CA GLU A 239 5.37 -9.69 -10.13
C GLU A 239 6.86 -9.36 -9.94
N LYS A 240 7.61 -9.14 -11.04
CA LYS A 240 9.02 -8.78 -11.01
C LYS A 240 9.28 -7.49 -10.23
N GLU A 241 8.50 -6.44 -10.50
CA GLU A 241 8.62 -5.14 -9.81
C GLU A 241 8.26 -5.26 -8.33
N LEU A 242 7.21 -6.01 -8.00
CA LEU A 242 6.78 -6.23 -6.62
C LEU A 242 7.91 -6.86 -5.81
N PHE A 243 8.62 -7.84 -6.37
CA PHE A 243 9.76 -8.45 -5.70
C PHE A 243 10.97 -7.53 -5.63
N ALA A 244 11.27 -6.80 -6.70
CA ALA A 244 12.36 -5.83 -6.68
C ALA A 244 12.17 -4.79 -5.56
N ILE A 245 10.94 -4.30 -5.39
CA ILE A 245 10.59 -3.37 -4.30
C ILE A 245 10.68 -4.08 -2.94
N ALA A 246 10.07 -5.25 -2.80
CA ALA A 246 9.98 -5.96 -1.53
C ALA A 246 11.35 -6.40 -0.98
N ASP A 247 12.28 -6.78 -1.85
CA ASP A 247 13.66 -7.10 -1.54
C ASP A 247 14.44 -5.85 -1.10
N ARG A 248 14.38 -4.78 -1.90
CA ARG A 248 15.13 -3.52 -1.66
C ARG A 248 14.61 -2.71 -0.48
N THR A 249 13.34 -2.86 -0.11
CA THR A 249 12.73 -2.19 1.06
C THR A 249 12.87 -2.99 2.36
N ALA A 250 13.53 -4.16 2.34
CA ALA A 250 13.66 -5.09 3.47
C ALA A 250 12.31 -5.59 4.03
N TRP A 251 11.20 -5.31 3.36
CA TRP A 251 9.86 -5.55 3.88
C TRP A 251 9.58 -7.05 4.07
N LEU A 252 10.15 -7.91 3.22
CA LEU A 252 9.99 -9.37 3.31
C LEU A 252 10.80 -10.02 4.44
N GLY A 253 11.77 -9.34 5.05
CA GLY A 253 12.59 -9.94 6.11
C GLY A 253 13.29 -11.25 5.67
N VAL A 254 13.40 -12.23 6.58
CA VAL A 254 14.23 -13.44 6.40
C VAL A 254 13.48 -14.62 5.75
N MET A 255 12.16 -14.56 5.61
CA MET A 255 11.32 -15.68 5.13
C MET A 255 10.76 -15.41 3.73
N THR A 256 11.67 -15.27 2.76
CA THR A 256 11.37 -14.74 1.43
C THR A 256 10.40 -15.61 0.61
N GLU A 257 10.56 -16.93 0.58
CA GLU A 257 9.74 -17.85 -0.25
C GLU A 257 8.28 -17.96 0.19
N GLN A 258 8.02 -18.18 1.49
CA GLN A 258 6.65 -18.30 1.97
C GLN A 258 5.91 -16.98 1.80
N ARG A 259 6.55 -15.87 2.20
CA ARG A 259 5.97 -14.54 2.05
C ARG A 259 5.72 -14.20 0.58
N HIS A 260 6.54 -14.67 -0.35
CA HIS A 260 6.30 -14.52 -1.78
C HIS A 260 4.99 -15.15 -2.25
N ARG A 261 4.69 -16.39 -1.83
CA ARG A 261 3.39 -17.01 -2.13
C ARG A 261 2.25 -16.22 -1.50
N ASP A 262 2.44 -15.79 -0.27
CA ASP A 262 1.46 -14.99 0.47
C ASP A 262 1.21 -13.64 -0.23
N LEU A 263 2.20 -13.04 -0.90
CA LEU A 263 2.04 -11.80 -1.68
C LEU A 263 1.11 -11.96 -2.88
N ALA A 264 1.36 -12.99 -3.70
CA ALA A 264 0.53 -13.25 -4.88
C ALA A 264 -0.92 -13.55 -4.47
N GLU A 265 -1.11 -14.32 -3.40
CA GLU A 265 -2.44 -14.59 -2.82
C GLU A 265 -3.08 -13.31 -2.25
N SER A 266 -2.32 -12.49 -1.53
CA SER A 266 -2.78 -11.22 -0.96
C SER A 266 -3.20 -10.23 -2.04
N TRP A 267 -2.46 -10.15 -3.15
CA TRP A 267 -2.80 -9.37 -4.32
C TRP A 267 -4.13 -9.80 -4.92
N ASN A 268 -4.27 -11.09 -5.21
CA ASN A 268 -5.49 -11.64 -5.80
C ASN A 268 -6.71 -11.42 -4.90
N THR A 269 -6.52 -11.61 -3.60
CA THR A 269 -7.55 -11.38 -2.58
C THR A 269 -7.94 -9.90 -2.55
N MET A 270 -6.96 -8.99 -2.48
CA MET A 270 -7.21 -7.55 -2.49
C MET A 270 -7.98 -7.09 -3.74
N LEU A 271 -7.66 -7.62 -4.92
CA LEU A 271 -8.40 -7.31 -6.16
C LEU A 271 -9.85 -7.78 -6.10
N LYS A 272 -10.08 -9.02 -5.66
CA LYS A 272 -11.43 -9.58 -5.51
C LYS A 272 -12.26 -8.78 -4.51
N GLU A 273 -11.68 -8.46 -3.36
CA GLU A 273 -12.32 -7.68 -2.30
C GLU A 273 -12.66 -6.26 -2.79
N GLY A 274 -11.76 -5.59 -3.50
CA GLY A 274 -12.01 -4.26 -4.07
C GLY A 274 -13.15 -4.27 -5.10
N LEU A 275 -13.17 -5.22 -6.03
CA LEU A 275 -14.27 -5.38 -6.99
C LEU A 275 -15.60 -5.69 -6.30
N ALA A 276 -15.59 -6.54 -5.28
CA ALA A 276 -16.77 -6.87 -4.51
C ALA A 276 -17.30 -5.65 -3.74
N LEU A 277 -16.41 -4.83 -3.15
CA LEU A 277 -16.77 -3.56 -2.51
C LEU A 277 -17.43 -2.59 -3.49
N SER A 278 -16.88 -2.43 -4.70
CA SER A 278 -17.45 -1.58 -5.75
C SER A 278 -18.90 -1.97 -6.10
N ARG A 279 -19.16 -3.27 -6.21
CA ARG A 279 -20.51 -3.80 -6.49
C ARG A 279 -21.45 -3.62 -5.31
N LEU A 280 -20.99 -3.91 -4.10
CA LEU A 280 -21.79 -3.68 -2.90
C LEU A 280 -22.18 -2.20 -2.80
N GLU A 281 -21.23 -1.29 -2.99
CA GLU A 281 -21.53 0.14 -2.96
C GLU A 281 -22.56 0.54 -4.01
N SER A 282 -22.42 0.04 -5.23
CA SER A 282 -23.38 0.27 -6.32
C SER A 282 -24.79 -0.20 -5.97
N VAL A 283 -24.92 -1.33 -5.26
CA VAL A 283 -26.20 -1.82 -4.75
C VAL A 283 -26.73 -0.90 -3.65
N LEU A 284 -25.90 -0.53 -2.67
CA LEU A 284 -26.30 0.30 -1.52
C LEU A 284 -26.72 1.72 -1.95
N LEU A 285 -26.05 2.31 -2.94
CA LEU A 285 -26.38 3.64 -3.48
C LEU A 285 -27.78 3.71 -4.11
N ARG A 286 -28.36 2.57 -4.51
CA ARG A 286 -29.70 2.49 -5.10
C ARG A 286 -30.80 2.31 -4.06
N GLN A 287 -30.43 2.12 -2.79
CA GLN A 287 -31.37 1.86 -1.71
C GLN A 287 -31.59 3.11 -0.86
N ASP A 288 -32.81 3.23 -0.31
CA ASP A 288 -33.12 4.31 0.62
C ASP A 288 -32.41 4.10 1.97
N LEU A 289 -31.79 5.16 2.48
CA LEU A 289 -30.98 5.11 3.71
C LEU A 289 -31.83 4.79 4.94
N ALA A 290 -33.07 5.28 5.01
CA ALA A 290 -33.95 5.01 6.13
C ALA A 290 -34.43 3.55 6.10
N ALA A 291 -34.71 3.01 4.92
CA ALA A 291 -35.01 1.60 4.72
C ALA A 291 -33.82 0.71 5.15
N LEU A 292 -32.61 1.02 4.67
CA LEU A 292 -31.38 0.31 5.09
C LEU A 292 -31.19 0.33 6.60
N ARG A 293 -31.44 1.47 7.26
CA ARG A 293 -31.33 1.56 8.73
C ARG A 293 -32.31 0.64 9.45
N ALA A 294 -33.52 0.48 8.91
CA ALA A 294 -34.56 -0.38 9.49
C ALA A 294 -34.25 -1.88 9.35
N THR A 295 -33.43 -2.28 8.37
CA THR A 295 -33.05 -3.70 8.19
C THR A 295 -31.96 -4.14 9.16
N VAL A 296 -31.16 -3.21 9.69
CA VAL A 296 -30.09 -3.53 10.64
C VAL A 296 -30.68 -3.91 12.00
N LYS A 297 -30.59 -5.21 12.35
CA LYS A 297 -31.01 -5.76 13.65
C LYS A 297 -29.87 -5.87 14.66
N GLN A 298 -28.62 -5.78 14.21
CA GLN A 298 -27.45 -5.81 15.08
C GLN A 298 -27.49 -4.60 16.02
N ASP A 299 -27.47 -4.87 17.34
CA ASP A 299 -27.46 -3.81 18.35
C ASP A 299 -26.03 -3.41 18.73
N GLN A 300 -25.19 -4.40 19.05
CA GLN A 300 -23.81 -4.18 19.46
C GLN A 300 -22.88 -4.14 18.24
N VAL A 301 -22.08 -3.09 18.15
CA VAL A 301 -21.11 -2.87 17.08
C VAL A 301 -19.74 -2.64 17.70
N GLU A 302 -18.76 -3.48 17.37
CA GLU A 302 -17.42 -3.42 17.95
C GLU A 302 -16.55 -2.31 17.34
N ALA A 303 -15.57 -1.82 18.08
CA ALA A 303 -14.52 -0.97 17.53
C ALA A 303 -13.78 -1.70 16.39
N GLY A 304 -13.44 -0.97 15.32
CA GLY A 304 -12.87 -1.52 14.10
C GLY A 304 -13.89 -2.18 13.15
N SER A 305 -15.17 -2.20 13.49
CA SER A 305 -16.21 -2.68 12.56
C SER A 305 -16.31 -1.76 11.35
N LEU A 306 -16.44 -2.37 10.16
CA LEU A 306 -16.74 -1.64 8.93
C LEU A 306 -18.19 -1.14 8.93
N LEU A 307 -18.36 0.07 8.43
CA LEU A 307 -19.65 0.76 8.33
C LEU A 307 -19.84 1.28 6.90
N TRP A 308 -21.09 1.51 6.51
CA TRP A 308 -21.42 2.36 5.37
C TRP A 308 -22.40 3.44 5.81
N GLN A 309 -22.07 4.71 5.62
CA GLN A 309 -22.80 5.84 6.22
C GLN A 309 -23.53 6.68 5.17
N GLY A 310 -24.09 6.02 4.17
CA GLY A 310 -24.82 6.66 3.07
C GLY A 310 -23.91 7.19 1.96
N PRO A 311 -24.50 7.71 0.87
CA PRO A 311 -23.75 8.20 -0.29
C PRO A 311 -22.77 9.31 0.06
N LYS A 312 -23.16 10.18 1.01
CA LYS A 312 -22.36 11.33 1.41
C LYS A 312 -21.11 10.98 2.20
N LEU A 313 -21.06 9.87 2.94
CA LEU A 313 -19.88 9.50 3.73
C LEU A 313 -19.19 8.24 3.20
N GLY A 314 -19.92 7.38 2.49
CA GLY A 314 -19.43 6.12 1.96
C GLY A 314 -19.08 5.13 3.08
N PHE A 315 -18.06 4.30 2.82
CA PHE A 315 -17.57 3.35 3.81
C PHE A 315 -16.69 4.03 4.86
N CYS A 316 -16.82 3.58 6.10
CA CYS A 316 -16.11 4.11 7.27
C CYS A 316 -15.75 2.97 8.24
N VAL A 317 -15.03 3.31 9.29
CA VAL A 317 -14.71 2.38 10.39
C VAL A 317 -15.17 2.94 11.72
N LEU A 318 -15.73 2.09 12.58
CA LEU A 318 -16.11 2.50 13.93
C LEU A 318 -14.87 2.65 14.83
N GLY A 319 -14.66 3.83 15.42
CA GLY A 319 -13.51 4.08 16.30
C GLY A 319 -13.68 3.48 17.70
N ALA A 320 -14.91 3.39 18.22
CA ALA A 320 -15.20 2.86 19.55
C ALA A 320 -16.49 2.04 19.56
N ALA A 321 -16.52 0.98 20.36
CA ALA A 321 -17.68 0.09 20.44
C ALA A 321 -18.96 0.86 20.86
N ALA A 322 -20.10 0.45 20.29
CA ALA A 322 -21.37 1.16 20.43
C ALA A 322 -22.57 0.21 20.47
N SER A 323 -23.65 0.66 21.10
CA SER A 323 -24.97 -0.01 21.10
C SER A 323 -26.00 0.89 20.42
N ARG A 324 -26.69 0.36 19.40
CA ARG A 324 -27.63 1.12 18.57
C ARG A 324 -28.94 1.45 19.28
N SER A 325 -29.38 0.62 20.21
CA SER A 325 -30.63 0.76 20.99
C SER A 325 -30.56 1.82 22.08
N ARG A 326 -29.37 2.28 22.46
CA ARG A 326 -29.18 3.27 23.51
C ARG A 326 -29.52 4.67 22.98
N THR A 327 -30.78 5.06 23.10
CA THR A 327 -31.37 6.31 22.57
C THR A 327 -30.71 7.60 23.08
N ASN A 328 -30.09 7.58 24.26
CA ASN A 328 -29.36 8.73 24.84
C ASN A 328 -27.83 8.54 24.85
N ALA A 329 -27.29 7.64 24.01
CA ALA A 329 -25.85 7.48 23.92
C ALA A 329 -25.21 8.72 23.27
N ALA A 330 -24.06 9.13 23.82
CA ALA A 330 -23.21 10.11 23.16
C ALA A 330 -22.83 9.60 21.76
N ALA A 331 -22.74 10.52 20.79
CA ALA A 331 -22.27 10.18 19.45
C ALA A 331 -20.87 9.54 19.54
N VAL A 332 -20.63 8.51 18.73
CA VAL A 332 -19.41 7.70 18.75
C VAL A 332 -18.46 8.08 17.61
N PRO A 333 -17.14 7.97 17.81
CA PRO A 333 -16.17 8.28 16.77
C PRO A 333 -16.28 7.28 15.61
N VAL A 334 -16.29 7.80 14.39
CA VAL A 334 -16.30 7.06 13.13
C VAL A 334 -15.20 7.63 12.25
N TYR A 335 -14.30 6.77 11.82
CA TYR A 335 -13.18 7.11 10.98
C TYR A 335 -13.57 7.07 9.50
N SER A 336 -13.60 8.24 8.87
CA SER A 336 -13.82 8.38 7.43
C SER A 336 -12.52 8.15 6.66
N LEU A 337 -12.61 7.79 5.38
CA LEU A 337 -11.45 7.80 4.48
C LEU A 337 -11.12 9.19 3.92
N ARG A 338 -11.90 10.20 4.28
CA ARG A 338 -11.72 11.59 3.85
C ARG A 338 -10.90 12.40 4.86
N LYS A 339 -10.27 13.48 4.39
CA LYS A 339 -9.30 14.27 5.16
C LYS A 339 -9.95 15.34 6.03
N THR A 340 -11.00 16.03 5.59
CA THR A 340 -11.72 17.07 6.34
C THR A 340 -12.47 16.50 7.53
N ASN A 341 -12.80 15.21 7.47
CA ASN A 341 -13.71 14.55 8.39
C ASN A 341 -13.13 13.23 8.92
N ARG A 342 -11.84 13.23 9.27
CA ARG A 342 -11.17 12.03 9.82
C ARG A 342 -11.97 11.43 10.96
N ASP A 343 -12.38 12.25 11.94
CA ASP A 343 -13.09 11.82 13.13
C ASP A 343 -14.50 12.40 13.17
N LEU A 344 -15.45 11.69 12.58
CA LEU A 344 -16.86 12.06 12.67
C LEU A 344 -17.47 11.50 13.94
N ARG A 345 -18.42 12.23 14.51
CA ARG A 345 -19.25 11.71 15.61
C ARG A 345 -20.64 11.39 15.10
N ILE A 346 -21.01 10.11 15.12
CA ILE A 346 -22.31 9.64 14.63
C ILE A 346 -23.11 9.07 15.80
N ALA A 347 -24.40 9.39 15.87
CA ALA A 347 -25.28 8.80 16.86
C ALA A 347 -25.39 7.27 16.64
N PRO A 348 -25.27 6.43 17.67
CA PRO A 348 -25.23 4.98 17.50
C PRO A 348 -26.42 4.40 16.72
N SER A 349 -27.62 4.95 16.87
CA SER A 349 -28.83 4.51 16.15
C SER A 349 -28.73 4.63 14.62
N TYR A 350 -27.83 5.48 14.12
CA TYR A 350 -27.58 5.69 12.69
C TYR A 350 -26.45 4.82 12.14
N LEU A 351 -25.74 4.05 12.97
CA LEU A 351 -24.70 3.16 12.47
C LEU A 351 -25.31 2.07 11.59
N LEU A 352 -24.72 1.87 10.41
CA LEU A 352 -25.07 0.78 9.49
C LEU A 352 -23.86 -0.15 9.35
N PRO A 353 -23.78 -1.22 10.18
CA PRO A 353 -22.73 -2.21 10.11
C PRO A 353 -22.72 -2.92 8.76
N PHE A 354 -21.53 -3.06 8.20
CA PHE A 354 -21.31 -3.66 6.89
C PHE A 354 -21.89 -5.09 6.79
N GLU A 355 -21.75 -5.91 7.84
CA GLU A 355 -22.24 -7.30 7.87
C GLU A 355 -23.75 -7.41 7.67
N ALA A 356 -24.52 -6.51 8.30
CA ALA A 356 -25.96 -6.46 8.16
C ALA A 356 -26.36 -6.03 6.75
N LEU A 357 -25.66 -5.04 6.19
CA LEU A 357 -25.87 -4.54 4.84
C LEU A 357 -25.51 -5.56 3.77
N LEU A 358 -24.43 -6.31 3.96
CA LEU A 358 -24.00 -7.38 3.05
C LEU A 358 -25.08 -8.46 2.96
N SER A 359 -25.57 -8.92 4.11
CA SER A 359 -26.64 -9.92 4.18
C SER A 359 -27.91 -9.44 3.49
N HIS A 360 -28.25 -8.16 3.66
CA HIS A 360 -29.41 -7.55 2.99
C HIS A 360 -29.21 -7.46 1.47
N ALA A 361 -28.07 -6.95 1.02
CA ALA A 361 -27.76 -6.76 -0.40
C ALA A 361 -27.74 -8.09 -1.17
N ALA A 362 -27.17 -9.15 -0.57
CA ALA A 362 -27.16 -10.50 -1.17
C ALA A 362 -28.57 -11.07 -1.35
N GLN A 363 -29.52 -10.72 -0.48
CA GLN A 363 -30.91 -11.15 -0.59
C GLN A 363 -31.73 -10.27 -1.56
N SER A 364 -31.51 -8.95 -1.52
CA SER A 364 -32.30 -8.00 -2.30
C SER A 364 -31.87 -7.88 -3.75
N SER A 365 -30.62 -8.19 -4.07
CA SER A 365 -30.03 -7.94 -5.40
C SER A 365 -29.01 -9.00 -5.82
N PRO A 366 -29.39 -10.31 -5.83
CA PRO A 366 -28.45 -11.41 -6.11
C PRO A 366 -27.84 -11.36 -7.52
N GLU A 367 -28.51 -10.70 -8.47
CA GLU A 367 -27.97 -10.52 -9.83
C GLU A 367 -26.83 -9.49 -9.88
N GLN A 368 -26.78 -8.55 -8.92
CA GLN A 368 -25.80 -7.48 -8.88
C GLN A 368 -24.65 -7.80 -7.92
N LEU A 369 -24.93 -8.52 -6.84
CA LEU A 369 -23.93 -9.01 -5.89
C LEU A 369 -23.89 -10.54 -5.96
N ARG A 370 -22.89 -11.07 -6.66
CA ARG A 370 -22.77 -12.52 -6.89
C ARG A 370 -22.32 -13.22 -5.60
N ALA A 371 -22.54 -14.54 -5.52
CA ALA A 371 -22.10 -15.35 -4.39
C ALA A 371 -20.60 -15.18 -4.08
N ASP A 372 -19.75 -15.23 -5.10
CA ASP A 372 -18.30 -15.02 -4.96
C ASP A 372 -17.94 -13.64 -4.39
N ASP A 373 -18.74 -12.61 -4.72
CA ASP A 373 -18.52 -11.25 -4.22
C ASP A 373 -18.87 -11.18 -2.72
N ALA A 374 -19.98 -11.81 -2.33
CA ALA A 374 -20.38 -11.90 -0.92
C ALA A 374 -19.38 -12.72 -0.08
N GLU A 375 -18.85 -13.81 -0.63
CA GLU A 375 -17.80 -14.62 0.00
C GLU A 375 -16.52 -13.82 0.20
N ALA A 376 -16.04 -13.13 -0.85
CA ALA A 376 -14.85 -12.28 -0.75
C ALA A 376 -14.99 -11.21 0.34
N LEU A 377 -16.17 -10.58 0.44
CA LEU A 377 -16.44 -9.58 1.48
C LEU A 377 -16.57 -10.18 2.89
N ALA A 378 -17.08 -11.41 3.02
CA ALA A 378 -17.11 -12.13 4.28
C ALA A 378 -15.69 -12.46 4.77
N ILE A 379 -14.82 -12.93 3.89
CA ILE A 379 -13.39 -13.17 4.16
C ILE A 379 -12.72 -11.87 4.59
N PHE A 380 -12.95 -10.78 3.85
CA PHE A 380 -12.40 -9.46 4.18
C PHE A 380 -12.79 -8.99 5.59
N MET A 381 -14.07 -9.11 5.95
CA MET A 381 -14.55 -8.77 7.29
C MET A 381 -13.91 -9.65 8.37
N ALA A 382 -13.80 -10.96 8.12
CA ALA A 382 -13.15 -11.87 9.06
C ALA A 382 -11.68 -11.50 9.28
N ALA A 383 -10.96 -11.14 8.21
CA ALA A 383 -9.58 -10.70 8.29
C ALA A 383 -9.41 -9.40 9.09
N ILE A 384 -10.37 -8.48 9.04
CA ILE A 384 -10.36 -7.25 9.87
C ILE A 384 -10.69 -7.54 11.34
N ARG A 385 -11.46 -8.58 11.64
CA ARG A 385 -11.77 -8.97 13.02
C ARG A 385 -10.59 -9.68 13.71
N SER A 386 -9.73 -10.34 12.94
CA SER A 386 -8.59 -11.11 13.44
C SER A 386 -7.32 -10.30 13.68
N THR A 387 -7.27 -9.04 13.21
CA THR A 387 -6.23 -8.05 13.57
C THR A 387 -6.56 -7.35 14.87
#